data_AF-A0A4Q8T8E2-F1
#
_entry.id   AF-A0A4Q8T8E2-F1
#
_cell.length_a   1.000
_cell.length_b   1.000
_cell.length_c   1.000
_cell.angle_alpha   90.00
_cell.angle_beta   90.00
_cell.angle_gamma   90.00
#
_symmetry.space_group_name_H-M   'P 1'
#
loop_
_entity.id
_entity.type
_entity.pdbx_description
1 polymer ?
#
loop_
_entity_poly.entity_id
_entity_poly.type
_entity_poly.pdbx_seq_one_letter_code
_entity_poly.pdbx_strand_id
1 'polypeptide(L)' 'MTTSSNQRPKRTQRDYTLAFKLGVVERVEKGEFTYKQAQAHFGIQGRSTVL' A
#
# COMPACT_ATOMS: atom_id res chain seq x y z
N MET A 1 -19.23 -9.18 22.32
CA MET A 1 -18.25 -9.75 21.38
C MET A 1 -17.31 -8.64 20.97
N THR A 2 -16.10 -8.63 21.53
CA THR A 2 -15.06 -7.64 21.23
C THR A 2 -14.51 -7.90 19.83
N THR A 3 -15.06 -7.20 18.84
CA THR A 3 -14.48 -7.16 17.50
C THR A 3 -13.27 -6.22 17.56
N SER A 4 -12.08 -6.80 17.76
CA SER A 4 -10.82 -6.09 17.60
C SER A 4 -10.72 -5.64 16.13
N SER A 5 -11.20 -4.44 15.87
CA SER A 5 -11.14 -3.79 14.57
C SER A 5 -9.67 -3.51 14.27
N ASN A 6 -9.02 -4.49 13.63
CA ASN A 6 -7.66 -4.40 13.13
C ASN A 6 -7.62 -3.43 11.93
N GLN A 7 -7.97 -2.17 12.19
CA GLN A 7 -7.94 -1.08 11.25
C GLN A 7 -6.46 -0.78 11.02
N ARG A 8 -5.89 -1.40 9.98
CA ARG A 8 -4.56 -1.00 9.49
C ARG A 8 -4.57 0.52 9.35
N PRO A 9 -3.64 1.24 10.02
CA PRO A 9 -3.68 2.69 10.04
C PRO A 9 -3.67 3.20 8.60
N LYS A 10 -4.70 4.00 8.26
CA LYS A 10 -4.83 4.60 6.94
C LYS A 10 -3.59 5.46 6.69
N ARG A 11 -2.83 5.14 5.64
CA ARG A 11 -1.67 5.92 5.24
C ARG A 11 -2.12 7.25 4.64
N THR A 12 -1.66 8.33 5.24
CA THR A 12 -1.86 9.70 4.78
C THR A 12 -0.79 10.05 3.74
N GLN A 13 -0.93 11.20 3.04
CA GLN A 13 0.02 11.63 2.02
C GLN A 13 1.49 11.64 2.52
N ARG A 14 1.70 11.91 3.82
CA ARG A 14 3.03 11.92 4.46
C ARG A 14 3.68 10.53 4.54
N ASP A 15 2.88 9.47 4.46
CA ASP A 15 3.35 8.08 4.54
C ASP A 15 3.74 7.50 3.17
N TYR A 16 3.57 8.28 2.09
CA TYR A 16 3.98 7.96 0.72
C TYR A 16 5.31 8.62 0.38
N THR A 17 6.34 8.35 1.19
CA THR A 17 7.71 8.78 0.90
C THR A 17 8.17 8.20 -0.45
N LEU A 18 9.14 8.85 -1.10
CA LEU A 18 9.72 8.38 -2.35
C LEU A 18 10.23 6.93 -2.22
N ALA A 19 10.89 6.61 -1.11
CA ALA A 19 11.36 5.26 -0.81
C ALA A 19 10.22 4.23 -0.74
N PHE A 20 9.08 4.59 -0.14
CA PHE A 20 7.91 3.72 -0.11
C PHE A 20 7.37 3.45 -1.51
N LYS A 21 7.24 4.49 -2.36
CA LYS A 21 6.75 4.32 -3.73
C LYS A 21 7.69 3.42 -4.55
N LEU A 22 8.99 3.68 -4.48
CA LEU A 22 10.01 2.87 -5.18
C LEU A 22 9.97 1.40 -4.72
N GLY A 23 9.84 1.15 -3.42
CA GLY A 23 9.74 -0.21 -2.89
C GLY A 23 8.46 -0.94 -3.28
N VAL A 24 7.36 -0.23 -3.54
CA VAL A 24 6.13 -0.84 -4.09
C VAL A 24 6.32 -1.18 -5.57
N VAL A 25 6.89 -0.28 -6.36
CA VAL A 25 7.16 -0.51 -7.80
C VAL A 25 8.11 -1.68 -7.99
N GLU A 26 9.21 -1.74 -7.24
CA GLU A 26 10.19 -2.83 -7.33
C GLU A 26 9.55 -4.21 -7.11
N ARG A 27 8.65 -4.35 -6.12
CA ARG A 27 7.97 -5.62 -5.86
C ARG A 27 6.94 -5.99 -6.93
N VAL A 28 6.32 -4.98 -7.55
CA VAL A 28 5.39 -5.19 -8.67
C VAL A 28 6.16 -5.61 -9.93
N GLU A 29 7.29 -4.98 -10.21
CA GLU A 29 8.18 -5.31 -11.34
C GLU A 29 8.82 -6.69 -11.18
N LYS A 30 9.16 -7.09 -9.95
CA LYS A 30 9.61 -8.45 -9.64
C LYS A 30 8.49 -9.51 -9.74
N GLY A 31 7.23 -9.10 -9.88
CA GLY A 31 6.08 -10.00 -9.95
C GLY A 31 5.62 -10.56 -8.59
N GLU A 32 6.14 -10.04 -7.47
CA GLU A 32 5.74 -10.46 -6.12
C GLU A 32 4.31 -10.03 -5.80
N PHE A 33 3.88 -8.89 -6.35
CA PHE A 33 2.52 -8.38 -6.21
C PHE A 33 2.00 -7.83 -7.53
N THR A 34 0.73 -8.07 -7.81
CA THR A 34 -0.01 -7.24 -8.77
C THR A 34 -0.34 -5.89 -8.15
N TYR A 35 -0.57 -4.85 -8.96
CA TYR A 35 -1.00 -3.54 -8.47
C TYR A 35 -2.16 -3.61 -7.47
N LYS A 36 -3.18 -4.45 -7.73
CA LYS A 36 -4.34 -4.61 -6.84
C LYS A 36 -3.97 -5.25 -5.50
N GLN A 37 -3.07 -6.23 -5.51
CA GLN A 37 -2.60 -6.89 -4.29
C GLN A 37 -1.72 -5.95 -3.47
N ALA A 38 -0.83 -5.19 -4.12
CA ALA A 38 -0.02 -4.17 -3.46
C ALA A 38 -0.91 -3.13 -2.77
N GLN A 39 -1.99 -2.69 -3.43
CA GLN A 39 -2.95 -1.75 -2.82
C GLN A 39 -3.57 -2.28 -1.52
N ALA A 40 -4.06 -3.52 -1.53
CA ALA A 40 -4.64 -4.14 -0.34
C ALA A 40 -3.57 -4.42 0.75
N HIS A 41 -2.38 -4.84 0.35
CA HIS A 41 -1.30 -5.20 1.26
C HIS A 41 -0.76 -3.97 2.00
N PHE A 42 -0.46 -2.89 1.28
CA PHE A 42 0.10 -1.67 1.83
C PHE A 42 -0.94 -0.62 2.25
N GLY A 43 -2.24 -0.89 2.06
CA GLY A 43 -3.32 0.02 2.46
C GLY A 43 -3.41 1.28 1.60
N ILE A 44 -3.05 1.18 0.32
CA ILE A 44 -3.07 2.31 -0.63
C ILE A 44 -4.52 2.57 -1.06
N GLN A 45 -5.07 3.71 -0.70
CA GLN A 45 -6.47 4.06 -1.02
C GLN A 45 -6.67 4.59 -2.45
N GLY A 46 -5.68 5.26 -3.05
CA GLY A 46 -5.80 5.89 -4.37
C GLY A 46 -5.05 5.13 -5.47
N ARG A 47 -5.67 4.95 -6.64
CA ARG A 47 -5.03 4.35 -7.82
C ARG A 47 -3.83 5.17 -8.32
N SER A 48 -3.80 6.47 -8.07
CA SER A 48 -2.76 7.41 -8.49
C SER A 48 -1.69 7.68 -7.42
N THR A 49 -1.76 7.06 -6.25
CA THR A 49 -0.81 7.37 -5.16
C THR A 49 0.56 6.71 -5.36
N VAL A 50 0.60 5.68 -6.20
CA VAL A 50 1.78 4.87 -6.52
C VAL A 50 2.19 4.97 -8.00
N LEU A 51 1.33 5.52 -8.85
CA LEU A 51 1.63 5.83 -10.25
C LEU A 51 2.21 7.23 -10.42
#